data_AF-A0A2Z6LMS8-F1
#
_entry.id   AF-A0A2Z6LMS8-F1
#
_cell.length_a   1.000
_cell.length_b   1.000
_cell.length_c   1.000
_cell.angle_alpha   90.00
_cell.angle_beta   90.00
_cell.angle_gamma   90.00
#
_symmetry.space_group_name_H-M   'P 1'
#
loop_
_entity.id
_entity.type
_entity.pdbx_description
1 polymer ?
#
loop_
_entity_poly.entity_id
_entity_poly.type
_entity_poly.pdbx_seq_one_letter_code
_entity_poly.pdbx_strand_id
1 'polypeptide(L)'
;MVTNEVSTLQIENVQCPTLTLMMDMYENLCQKIEDVTGNPSSFQFEGDFAVFLNTEKRNHPSIVKVILDGLSDGLPHLIYVSREKRPKYEHNYKGGAMNVLTRVSGLMTNAPFMLNVDCDMFVNNPKIIQHAICILVDSKNGKDVAFVQCFQQFYDGIKDDPFGNQWVAAFEYIIRGMAGLQGPHYCGTNTIHRRYAIYGFYPNERQHGKKGKLADKILIQQFGSSNEFIKSATKVMEGSDHSTNEISSSNFIEEAIQVSNCGYEYGTCWGKQKRLEIGAYYAGSNRVYGLRSRRITDYNDPTKEMGFRAGLSYCWLTNWGLRSVFEVSYAALVAYCIIANTSIFPKFDKTTYKINGML
;
A
#
# COMPACT_ATOMS: atom_id res chain seq x y z
N MET A 1 -36.55 7.98 -18.22
CA MET A 1 -36.79 7.49 -16.85
C MET A 1 -36.56 5.99 -16.85
N VAL A 2 -35.72 5.49 -15.96
CA VAL A 2 -35.67 4.06 -15.59
C VAL A 2 -35.79 4.05 -14.07
N THR A 3 -36.77 3.33 -13.55
CA THR A 3 -37.09 3.31 -12.12
C THR A 3 -36.12 2.41 -11.38
N ASN A 4 -35.46 2.95 -10.36
CA ASN A 4 -34.71 2.14 -9.39
C ASN A 4 -35.71 1.42 -8.47
N GLU A 5 -36.29 0.33 -8.95
CA GLU A 5 -36.84 -0.68 -8.04
C GLU A 5 -35.66 -1.32 -7.33
N VAL A 6 -35.42 -0.88 -6.09
CA VAL A 6 -34.61 -1.65 -5.14
C VAL A 6 -35.42 -2.90 -4.84
N SER A 7 -35.16 -3.98 -5.56
CA SER A 7 -35.67 -5.30 -5.23
C SER A 7 -35.09 -5.69 -3.88
N THR A 8 -35.87 -5.42 -2.82
CA THR A 8 -35.65 -6.02 -1.51
C THR A 8 -35.71 -7.52 -1.71
N LEU A 9 -34.54 -8.16 -1.74
CA LEU A 9 -34.44 -9.60 -1.59
C LEU A 9 -35.09 -9.94 -0.25
N GLN A 10 -36.32 -10.42 -0.31
CA GLN A 10 -36.88 -11.17 0.80
C GLN A 10 -35.97 -12.38 0.96
N ILE A 11 -35.15 -12.36 2.00
CA ILE A 11 -34.42 -13.53 2.46
C ILE A 11 -35.51 -14.48 2.97
N GLU A 12 -35.96 -15.39 2.11
CA GLU A 12 -36.78 -16.51 2.55
C GLU A 12 -36.01 -17.23 3.65
N ASN A 13 -36.62 -17.38 4.83
CA ASN A 13 -35.97 -17.92 6.02
C ASN A 13 -35.78 -19.44 5.95
N VAL A 14 -35.08 -19.91 4.90
CA VAL A 14 -34.41 -21.20 4.87
C VAL A 14 -33.17 -21.09 5.75
N GLN A 15 -33.40 -21.03 7.06
CA GLN A 15 -32.39 -20.79 8.07
C GLN A 15 -31.47 -22.01 8.17
N CYS A 16 -30.41 -22.02 7.36
CA CYS A 16 -29.45 -23.10 7.25
C CYS A 16 -28.84 -23.39 8.63
N PRO A 17 -28.94 -24.61 9.19
CA PRO A 17 -28.43 -24.90 10.53
C PRO A 17 -26.93 -24.60 10.69
N THR A 18 -26.15 -24.77 9.63
CA THR A 18 -24.73 -24.41 9.57
C THR A 18 -24.49 -22.90 9.66
N LEU A 19 -25.41 -22.07 9.13
CA LEU A 19 -25.29 -20.61 9.24
C LEU A 19 -25.57 -20.15 10.68
N THR A 20 -26.62 -20.67 11.32
CA THR A 20 -26.91 -20.37 12.73
C THR A 20 -25.73 -20.74 13.63
N LEU A 21 -25.20 -21.97 13.48
CA LEU A 21 -24.03 -22.41 14.26
C LEU A 21 -22.79 -21.52 14.03
N MET A 22 -22.57 -21.05 12.80
CA MET A 22 -21.47 -20.11 12.50
C MET A 22 -21.70 -18.72 13.10
N MET A 23 -22.95 -18.27 13.25
CA MET A 23 -23.29 -17.04 13.97
C MET A 23 -23.06 -17.19 15.48
N ASP A 24 -23.54 -18.28 16.08
CA ASP A 24 -23.33 -18.58 17.51
C ASP A 24 -21.81 -18.62 17.84
N MET A 25 -21.01 -19.24 16.97
CA MET A 25 -19.54 -19.29 17.10
C MET A 25 -18.88 -17.92 16.91
N TYR A 26 -19.41 -17.08 16.03
CA TYR A 26 -18.90 -15.72 15.79
C TYR A 26 -19.22 -14.79 16.97
N GLU A 27 -20.45 -14.81 17.48
CA GLU A 27 -20.85 -14.02 18.67
C GLU A 27 -20.04 -14.43 19.90
N ASN A 28 -19.79 -15.73 20.08
CA ASN A 28 -18.92 -16.23 21.15
C ASN A 28 -17.46 -15.77 21.01
N LEU A 29 -16.97 -15.59 19.78
CA LEU A 29 -15.63 -15.02 19.51
C LEU A 29 -15.60 -13.51 19.81
N CYS A 30 -16.62 -12.77 19.41
CA CYS A 30 -16.77 -11.34 19.71
C CYS A 30 -16.77 -11.09 21.22
N GLN A 31 -17.59 -11.82 22.00
CA GLN A 31 -17.64 -11.69 23.45
C GLN A 31 -16.25 -11.92 24.09
N LYS A 32 -15.53 -12.97 23.68
CA LYS A 32 -14.16 -13.25 24.18
C LYS A 32 -13.17 -12.12 23.87
N ILE A 33 -13.30 -11.47 22.72
CA ILE A 33 -12.46 -10.33 22.33
C ILE A 33 -12.82 -9.10 23.19
N GLU A 34 -14.11 -8.86 23.43
CA GLU A 34 -14.60 -7.77 24.28
C GLU A 34 -14.19 -7.96 25.74
N ASP A 35 -14.32 -9.16 26.30
CA ASP A 35 -13.93 -9.51 27.68
C ASP A 35 -12.44 -9.21 27.94
N VAL A 36 -11.57 -9.65 27.03
CA VAL A 36 -10.11 -9.42 27.11
C VAL A 36 -9.76 -7.95 26.86
N THR A 37 -10.50 -7.25 25.99
CA THR A 37 -10.28 -5.82 25.72
C THR A 37 -10.74 -4.94 26.89
N GLY A 38 -11.83 -5.31 27.56
CA GLY A 38 -12.38 -4.62 28.72
C GLY A 38 -11.58 -4.86 30.01
N ASN A 39 -10.95 -6.02 30.17
CA ASN A 39 -10.04 -6.33 31.28
C ASN A 39 -8.70 -6.92 30.81
N PRO A 40 -7.79 -6.11 30.24
CA PRO A 40 -6.48 -6.58 29.76
C PRO A 40 -5.60 -7.17 30.88
N SER A 41 -5.83 -6.75 32.12
CA SER A 41 -5.16 -7.27 33.33
C SER A 41 -5.56 -8.71 33.69
N SER A 42 -6.59 -9.28 33.08
CA SER A 42 -6.95 -10.69 33.25
C SER A 42 -6.13 -11.64 32.37
N PHE A 43 -5.43 -11.12 31.34
CA PHE A 43 -4.71 -11.96 30.39
C PHE A 43 -3.39 -12.50 30.97
N GLN A 44 -3.28 -13.82 31.08
CA GLN A 44 -2.09 -14.51 31.58
C GLN A 44 -1.03 -14.61 30.47
N PHE A 45 0.06 -13.84 30.61
CA PHE A 45 1.23 -13.88 29.73
C PHE A 45 2.13 -15.09 30.02
N GLU A 46 1.57 -16.29 29.94
CA GLU A 46 2.24 -17.56 30.20
C GLU A 46 2.57 -18.32 28.91
N GLY A 47 3.49 -19.29 29.00
CA GLY A 47 3.92 -20.12 27.86
C GLY A 47 4.31 -19.28 26.64
N ASP A 48 3.62 -19.51 25.53
CA ASP A 48 3.82 -18.81 24.26
C ASP A 48 3.63 -17.29 24.30
N PHE A 49 2.96 -16.74 25.33
CA PHE A 49 2.72 -15.31 25.48
C PHE A 49 3.72 -14.62 26.43
N ALA A 50 4.60 -15.37 27.09
CA ALA A 50 5.61 -14.81 28.02
C ALA A 50 6.57 -13.81 27.35
N VAL A 51 6.78 -13.91 26.04
CA VAL A 51 7.58 -12.94 25.26
C VAL A 51 6.99 -11.52 25.23
N PHE A 52 5.70 -11.35 25.55
CA PHE A 52 5.05 -10.04 25.66
C PHE A 52 5.14 -9.43 27.07
N LEU A 53 5.54 -10.21 28.08
CA LEU A 53 5.70 -9.74 29.45
C LEU A 53 6.72 -8.58 29.51
N ASN A 54 6.40 -7.52 30.24
CA ASN A 54 7.25 -6.32 30.41
C ASN A 54 7.57 -5.54 29.10
N THR A 55 6.74 -5.65 28.06
CA THR A 55 6.93 -4.92 26.78
C THR A 55 6.56 -3.43 26.90
N GLU A 56 7.54 -2.53 27.04
CA GLU A 56 7.27 -1.07 27.01
C GLU A 56 7.02 -0.55 25.59
N LYS A 57 6.00 0.31 25.39
CA LYS A 57 5.58 0.88 24.09
C LYS A 57 6.70 1.49 23.22
N ARG A 58 7.81 1.95 23.83
CA ARG A 58 8.97 2.59 23.17
C ARG A 58 10.31 1.89 23.40
N ASN A 59 10.35 0.80 24.18
CA ASN A 59 11.59 0.11 24.57
C ASN A 59 11.34 -1.39 24.72
N HIS A 60 11.46 -2.13 23.63
CA HIS A 60 11.24 -3.58 23.63
C HIS A 60 12.04 -4.25 22.50
N PRO A 61 12.45 -5.52 22.65
CA PRO A 61 13.10 -6.29 21.59
C PRO A 61 12.16 -6.54 20.40
N SER A 62 12.73 -7.03 19.29
CA SER A 62 11.94 -7.62 18.21
C SER A 62 11.21 -8.88 18.70
N ILE A 63 9.95 -9.05 18.32
CA ILE A 63 9.14 -10.24 18.58
C ILE A 63 8.62 -10.75 17.25
N VAL A 64 8.93 -12.00 16.90
CA VAL A 64 8.40 -12.71 15.72
C VAL A 64 7.79 -14.02 16.21
N LYS A 65 6.52 -14.28 15.89
CA LYS A 65 5.86 -15.55 16.22
C LYS A 65 5.02 -16.05 15.05
N VAL A 66 5.11 -17.35 14.76
CA VAL A 66 4.11 -18.06 13.95
C VAL A 66 2.92 -18.36 14.87
N ILE A 67 1.71 -17.94 14.46
CA ILE A 67 0.45 -18.15 15.20
C ILE A 67 -0.34 -19.31 14.58
N LEU A 68 -0.38 -19.36 13.24
CA LEU A 68 -0.89 -20.49 12.47
C LEU A 68 0.25 -20.94 11.57
N ASP A 69 0.60 -22.23 11.62
CA ASP A 69 1.53 -22.85 10.69
C ASP A 69 0.73 -23.69 9.69
N GLY A 70 0.89 -23.42 8.39
CA GLY A 70 -0.03 -23.88 7.33
C GLY A 70 0.03 -25.37 6.98
N LEU A 71 0.60 -26.19 7.86
CA LEU A 71 0.87 -27.61 7.67
C LEU A 71 -0.26 -28.54 8.15
N SER A 72 -1.14 -28.08 9.06
CA SER A 72 -2.18 -28.94 9.66
C SER A 72 -3.49 -28.96 8.88
N ASP A 73 -4.07 -27.79 8.59
CA ASP A 73 -5.49 -27.66 8.19
C ASP A 73 -5.71 -26.91 6.87
N GLY A 74 -4.67 -26.71 6.06
CA GLY A 74 -4.75 -25.98 4.78
C GLY A 74 -5.00 -24.47 4.91
N LEU A 75 -4.97 -23.92 6.13
CA LEU A 75 -5.00 -22.49 6.41
C LEU A 75 -3.65 -21.83 6.06
N PRO A 76 -3.63 -20.55 5.63
CA PRO A 76 -2.38 -19.83 5.36
C PRO A 76 -1.61 -19.54 6.65
N HIS A 77 -0.26 -19.55 6.58
CA HIS A 77 0.58 -19.18 7.72
C HIS A 77 0.26 -17.76 8.22
N LEU A 78 0.02 -17.60 9.53
CA LEU A 78 -0.16 -16.30 10.17
C LEU A 78 1.07 -15.99 11.02
N ILE A 79 1.80 -14.93 10.67
CA ILE A 79 3.04 -14.52 11.33
C ILE A 79 2.85 -13.15 11.96
N TYR A 80 2.97 -13.08 13.29
CA TYR A 80 3.01 -11.83 14.04
C TYR A 80 4.43 -11.28 14.07
N VAL A 81 4.57 -9.96 13.83
CA VAL A 81 5.85 -9.25 13.86
C VAL A 81 5.70 -7.91 14.61
N SER A 82 6.46 -7.76 15.68
CA SER A 82 6.69 -6.48 16.37
C SER A 82 8.18 -6.14 16.26
N ARG A 83 8.53 -5.07 15.53
CA ARG A 83 9.93 -4.62 15.39
C ARG A 83 10.49 -4.13 16.73
N GLU A 84 11.81 -4.25 16.93
CA GLU A 84 12.47 -3.61 18.06
C GLU A 84 12.18 -2.09 18.10
N LYS A 85 11.98 -1.55 19.31
CA LYS A 85 11.98 -0.11 19.56
C LYS A 85 12.94 0.19 20.69
N ARG A 86 13.71 1.28 20.55
CA ARG A 86 14.59 1.83 21.60
C ARG A 86 14.43 3.35 21.64
N PRO A 87 14.46 4.00 22.82
CA PRO A 87 14.19 5.45 22.92
C PRO A 87 15.13 6.38 22.14
N LYS A 88 16.31 5.89 21.72
CA LYS A 88 17.32 6.65 20.97
C LYS A 88 17.28 6.45 19.44
N TYR A 89 16.35 5.65 18.93
CA TYR A 89 16.29 5.27 17.51
C TYR A 89 15.00 5.76 16.85
N GLU A 90 15.12 6.45 15.72
CA GLU A 90 13.98 6.82 14.89
C GLU A 90 13.34 5.59 14.24
N HIS A 91 12.04 5.43 14.42
CA HIS A 91 11.32 4.20 14.02
C HIS A 91 10.43 4.37 12.77
N ASN A 92 10.53 5.50 12.06
CA ASN A 92 9.89 5.76 10.75
C ASN A 92 8.39 5.40 10.62
N TYR A 93 7.61 5.54 11.72
CA TYR A 93 6.17 5.24 11.82
C TYR A 93 5.71 3.98 11.04
N LYS A 94 4.82 4.13 10.04
CA LYS A 94 4.32 3.07 9.15
C LYS A 94 5.37 2.62 8.12
N GLY A 95 6.18 3.54 7.60
CA GLY A 95 7.26 3.21 6.63
C GLY A 95 8.26 2.21 7.21
N GLY A 96 8.76 2.47 8.43
CA GLY A 96 9.62 1.53 9.16
C GLY A 96 8.93 0.24 9.60
N ALA A 97 7.60 0.12 9.50
CA ALA A 97 6.88 -1.14 9.74
C ALA A 97 6.87 -1.96 8.45
N MET A 98 6.50 -1.33 7.33
CA MET A 98 6.55 -1.94 6.01
C MET A 98 7.97 -2.41 5.64
N ASN A 99 9.02 -1.65 5.99
CA ASN A 99 10.41 -2.06 5.80
C ASN A 99 10.73 -3.36 6.55
N VAL A 100 10.40 -3.45 7.85
CA VAL A 100 10.65 -4.64 8.66
C VAL A 100 9.85 -5.84 8.15
N LEU A 101 8.55 -5.66 7.90
CA LEU A 101 7.69 -6.70 7.34
C LEU A 101 8.20 -7.21 5.99
N THR A 102 8.71 -6.32 5.14
CA THR A 102 9.33 -6.69 3.85
C THR A 102 10.55 -7.59 4.05
N ARG A 103 11.41 -7.29 5.03
CA ARG A 103 12.61 -8.10 5.35
C ARG A 103 12.25 -9.45 5.97
N VAL A 104 11.39 -9.47 6.98
CA VAL A 104 10.92 -10.69 7.66
C VAL A 104 10.21 -11.62 6.68
N SER A 105 9.25 -11.10 5.91
CA SER A 105 8.60 -11.87 4.83
C SER A 105 9.61 -12.35 3.78
N GLY A 106 10.67 -11.58 3.51
CA GLY A 106 11.74 -11.97 2.59
C GLY A 106 12.60 -13.13 3.08
N LEU A 107 12.66 -13.40 4.39
CA LEU A 107 13.28 -14.60 4.94
C LEU A 107 12.28 -15.76 5.01
N MET A 108 11.14 -15.57 5.67
CA MET A 108 10.26 -16.67 6.08
C MET A 108 9.45 -17.30 4.94
N THR A 109 8.97 -16.51 3.97
CA THR A 109 8.13 -17.02 2.86
C THR A 109 8.60 -16.58 1.48
N ASN A 110 9.35 -15.48 1.41
CA ASN A 110 9.94 -14.87 0.21
C ASN A 110 8.99 -14.74 -1.01
N ALA A 111 7.68 -14.60 -0.76
CA ALA A 111 6.66 -14.59 -1.80
C ALA A 111 6.93 -13.48 -2.85
N PRO A 112 6.87 -13.77 -4.16
CA PRO A 112 7.31 -12.82 -5.21
C PRO A 112 6.42 -11.58 -5.32
N PHE A 113 5.22 -11.64 -4.74
CA PHE A 113 4.26 -10.55 -4.63
C PHE A 113 3.97 -10.26 -3.15
N MET A 114 3.68 -9.00 -2.83
CA MET A 114 3.26 -8.58 -1.49
C MET A 114 2.03 -7.67 -1.61
N LEU A 115 0.94 -8.04 -0.94
CA LEU A 115 -0.19 -7.16 -0.70
C LEU A 115 0.07 -6.33 0.56
N ASN A 116 -0.24 -5.04 0.54
CA ASN A 116 -0.43 -4.26 1.76
C ASN A 116 -1.90 -3.88 1.95
N VAL A 117 -2.34 -3.87 3.21
CA VAL A 117 -3.71 -3.54 3.66
C VAL A 117 -3.58 -2.77 4.97
N ASP A 118 -4.46 -1.79 5.22
CA ASP A 118 -4.57 -1.10 6.51
C ASP A 118 -5.69 -1.71 7.35
N CYS A 119 -5.68 -1.50 8.67
CA CYS A 119 -6.59 -2.17 9.61
C CYS A 119 -8.07 -1.80 9.48
N ASP A 120 -8.39 -0.74 8.72
CA ASP A 120 -9.72 -0.27 8.36
C ASP A 120 -10.20 -0.81 6.99
N MET A 121 -9.40 -1.62 6.30
CA MET A 121 -9.67 -2.16 4.96
C MET A 121 -9.87 -3.68 5.00
N PHE A 122 -10.93 -4.17 4.35
CA PHE A 122 -11.20 -5.61 4.21
C PHE A 122 -11.42 -6.02 2.74
N VAL A 123 -11.26 -7.31 2.45
CA VAL A 123 -11.43 -7.86 1.09
C VAL A 123 -12.91 -8.16 0.83
N ASN A 124 -13.56 -7.31 0.03
CA ASN A 124 -14.96 -7.50 -0.37
C ASN A 124 -15.17 -8.43 -1.59
N ASN A 125 -14.09 -8.80 -2.29
CA ASN A 125 -14.14 -9.67 -3.46
C ASN A 125 -13.04 -10.75 -3.35
N PRO A 126 -13.39 -12.04 -3.13
CA PRO A 126 -12.39 -13.10 -2.94
C PRO A 126 -11.51 -13.34 -4.19
N LYS A 127 -11.93 -12.89 -5.38
CA LYS A 127 -11.15 -12.99 -6.62
C LYS A 127 -10.18 -11.82 -6.85
N ILE A 128 -10.10 -10.84 -5.92
CA ILE A 128 -9.23 -9.66 -6.07
C ILE A 128 -7.77 -10.02 -6.33
N ILE A 129 -7.25 -11.01 -5.61
CA ILE A 129 -5.86 -11.50 -5.75
C ILE A 129 -5.67 -12.12 -7.13
N GLN A 130 -6.60 -12.99 -7.56
CA GLN A 130 -6.55 -13.63 -8.88
C GLN A 130 -6.52 -12.58 -10.01
N HIS A 131 -7.40 -11.58 -9.96
CA HIS A 131 -7.47 -10.52 -10.97
C HIS A 131 -6.17 -9.70 -11.06
N ALA A 132 -5.59 -9.33 -9.92
CA ALA A 132 -4.33 -8.58 -9.88
C ALA A 132 -3.13 -9.44 -10.35
N ILE A 133 -3.08 -10.71 -9.92
CA ILE A 133 -2.06 -11.66 -10.36
C ILE A 133 -2.11 -11.87 -11.87
N CYS A 134 -3.28 -12.05 -12.48
CA CYS A 134 -3.42 -12.15 -13.95
C CYS A 134 -2.72 -11.00 -14.71
N ILE A 135 -2.82 -9.78 -14.18
CA ILE A 135 -2.21 -8.58 -14.80
C ILE A 135 -0.71 -8.47 -14.50
N LEU A 136 -0.26 -9.01 -13.36
CA LEU A 136 1.16 -9.15 -13.03
C LEU A 136 1.85 -10.30 -13.79
N VAL A 137 1.17 -11.38 -14.15
CA VAL A 137 1.77 -12.52 -14.88
C VAL A 137 1.57 -12.46 -16.40
N ASP A 138 0.87 -11.45 -16.93
CA ASP A 138 0.67 -11.29 -18.38
C ASP A 138 1.99 -11.34 -19.16
N SER A 139 2.02 -12.19 -20.19
CA SER A 139 3.24 -12.54 -20.93
C SER A 139 3.78 -11.41 -21.81
N LYS A 140 2.92 -10.47 -22.25
CA LYS A 140 3.27 -9.36 -23.14
C LYS A 140 3.68 -8.09 -22.38
N ASN A 141 3.12 -7.88 -21.19
CA ASN A 141 3.06 -6.59 -20.52
C ASN A 141 3.29 -6.68 -18.99
N GLY A 142 3.03 -7.84 -18.39
CA GLY A 142 3.08 -8.04 -16.94
C GLY A 142 4.48 -7.73 -16.37
N LYS A 143 5.54 -8.07 -17.11
CA LYS A 143 6.95 -7.84 -16.71
C LYS A 143 7.27 -6.38 -16.38
N ASP A 144 6.60 -5.41 -17.00
CA ASP A 144 6.81 -3.97 -16.74
C ASP A 144 5.98 -3.41 -15.56
N VAL A 145 5.05 -4.20 -15.03
CA VAL A 145 4.15 -3.82 -13.94
C VAL A 145 4.93 -3.86 -12.62
N ALA A 146 5.18 -2.70 -12.00
CA ALA A 146 5.81 -2.66 -10.68
C ALA A 146 4.85 -3.08 -9.55
N PHE A 147 3.59 -2.67 -9.66
CA PHE A 147 2.50 -2.98 -8.74
C PHE A 147 1.13 -2.85 -9.42
N VAL A 148 0.11 -3.45 -8.80
CA VAL A 148 -1.32 -3.21 -9.11
C VAL A 148 -1.96 -2.52 -7.91
N GLN A 149 -2.42 -1.29 -8.09
CA GLN A 149 -3.22 -0.57 -7.10
C GLN A 149 -4.67 -1.07 -7.19
N CYS A 150 -5.16 -1.70 -6.12
CA CYS A 150 -6.60 -1.82 -5.89
C CYS A 150 -7.06 -0.58 -5.14
N PHE A 151 -8.20 -0.05 -5.53
CA PHE A 151 -8.77 1.17 -4.97
C PHE A 151 -9.61 0.82 -3.71
N GLN A 152 -9.48 1.57 -2.60
CA GLN A 152 -10.31 1.65 -1.35
C GLN A 152 -11.74 2.31 -1.41
N GLN A 153 -12.87 1.59 -1.45
CA GLN A 153 -14.18 2.23 -1.11
C GLN A 153 -14.41 2.29 0.39
N PHE A 154 -14.99 3.40 0.83
CA PHE A 154 -15.59 3.56 2.15
C PHE A 154 -17.05 3.09 2.09
N TYR A 155 -17.43 2.22 3.02
CA TYR A 155 -18.82 1.81 3.24
C TYR A 155 -19.50 2.80 4.22
N ASP A 156 -20.82 2.67 4.40
CA ASP A 156 -21.66 3.53 5.25
C ASP A 156 -21.54 5.05 5.03
N GLY A 157 -21.10 5.44 3.83
CA GLY A 157 -21.05 6.83 3.40
C GLY A 157 -22.44 7.48 3.29
N ILE A 158 -22.56 8.73 3.73
CA ILE A 158 -23.78 9.54 3.56
C ILE A 158 -24.11 9.61 2.07
N LYS A 159 -25.36 9.28 1.71
CA LYS A 159 -25.84 9.16 0.31
C LYS A 159 -25.50 10.36 -0.57
N ASP A 160 -25.68 11.57 -0.02
CA ASP A 160 -25.46 12.84 -0.74
C ASP A 160 -24.04 13.41 -0.55
N ASP A 161 -23.18 12.68 0.18
CA ASP A 161 -21.78 12.97 0.53
C ASP A 161 -21.40 14.47 0.64
N PRO A 162 -22.03 15.24 1.56
CA PRO A 162 -21.82 16.68 1.67
C PRO A 162 -20.40 17.08 2.10
N PHE A 163 -19.57 16.11 2.51
CA PHE A 163 -18.17 16.30 2.90
C PHE A 163 -17.18 15.84 1.82
N GLY A 164 -17.64 15.15 0.77
CA GLY A 164 -16.77 14.54 -0.25
C GLY A 164 -15.95 13.34 0.26
N ASN A 165 -16.35 12.73 1.38
CA ASN A 165 -15.62 11.67 2.07
C ASN A 165 -15.58 10.34 1.31
N GLN A 166 -16.46 10.12 0.33
CA GLN A 166 -16.38 8.98 -0.58
C GLN A 166 -15.33 9.21 -1.71
N TRP A 167 -14.85 10.45 -1.88
CA TRP A 167 -13.79 10.85 -2.81
C TRP A 167 -13.99 10.41 -4.29
N VAL A 168 -15.23 10.12 -4.69
CA VAL A 168 -15.62 9.56 -5.99
C VAL A 168 -14.98 10.29 -7.18
N ALA A 169 -14.91 11.63 -7.12
CA ALA A 169 -14.33 12.49 -8.15
C ALA A 169 -12.85 12.17 -8.45
N ALA A 170 -12.03 11.97 -7.42
CA ALA A 170 -10.61 11.65 -7.59
C ALA A 170 -10.41 10.25 -8.20
N PHE A 171 -11.31 9.32 -7.88
CA PHE A 171 -11.04 7.91 -8.07
C PHE A 171 -11.74 7.27 -9.26
N GLU A 172 -12.99 7.64 -9.55
CA GLU A 172 -13.68 7.20 -10.77
C GLU A 172 -13.12 7.91 -12.01
N TYR A 173 -12.62 9.15 -11.87
CA TYR A 173 -12.24 10.01 -13.00
C TYR A 173 -10.74 10.31 -13.05
N ILE A 174 -10.19 11.07 -12.08
CA ILE A 174 -8.82 11.61 -12.18
C ILE A 174 -7.79 10.48 -12.30
N ILE A 175 -7.79 9.53 -11.37
CA ILE A 175 -6.71 8.53 -11.27
C ILE A 175 -6.91 7.37 -12.25
N ARG A 176 -8.14 7.07 -12.67
CA ARG A 176 -8.39 6.22 -13.86
C ARG A 176 -7.88 6.88 -15.14
N GLY A 177 -8.02 8.20 -15.27
CA GLY A 177 -7.41 8.98 -16.35
C GLY A 177 -5.89 8.89 -16.35
N MET A 178 -5.24 9.10 -15.19
CA MET A 178 -3.78 8.95 -15.04
C MET A 178 -3.28 7.54 -15.35
N ALA A 179 -4.05 6.51 -14.98
CA ALA A 179 -3.69 5.13 -15.26
C ALA A 179 -3.72 4.76 -16.75
N GLY A 180 -4.39 5.55 -17.59
CA GLY A 180 -4.27 5.47 -19.05
C GLY A 180 -2.96 6.04 -19.61
N LEU A 181 -2.12 6.66 -18.79
CA LEU A 181 -0.82 7.24 -19.18
C LEU A 181 0.34 6.30 -18.86
N GLN A 182 0.80 6.32 -17.61
CA GLN A 182 1.90 5.48 -17.11
C GLN A 182 1.48 4.62 -15.90
N GLY A 183 0.33 4.91 -15.28
CA GLY A 183 -0.24 4.17 -14.16
C GLY A 183 -0.76 5.08 -13.05
N PRO A 184 -1.47 4.51 -12.05
CA PRO A 184 -1.79 5.22 -10.82
C PRO A 184 -0.53 5.36 -9.96
N HIS A 185 -0.52 6.36 -9.08
CA HIS A 185 0.43 6.44 -7.98
C HIS A 185 0.08 5.43 -6.87
N TYR A 186 0.99 5.25 -5.91
CA TYR A 186 0.76 4.38 -4.76
C TYR A 186 -0.04 5.11 -3.67
N CYS A 187 -1.10 4.45 -3.19
CA CYS A 187 -2.15 5.06 -2.38
C CYS A 187 -2.02 4.76 -0.88
N GLY A 188 -0.97 4.06 -0.45
CA GLY A 188 -0.69 3.76 0.97
C GLY A 188 -1.26 2.44 1.50
N THR A 189 -2.21 1.83 0.79
CA THR A 189 -2.92 0.58 1.12
C THR A 189 -3.42 -0.11 -0.16
N ASN A 190 -4.05 -1.28 -0.02
CA ASN A 190 -4.70 -2.07 -1.08
C ASN A 190 -3.84 -2.28 -2.34
N THR A 191 -2.51 -2.43 -2.20
CA THR A 191 -1.59 -2.51 -3.35
C THR A 191 -0.85 -3.85 -3.39
N ILE A 192 -0.87 -4.51 -4.55
CA ILE A 192 -0.14 -5.75 -4.79
C ILE A 192 1.15 -5.41 -5.54
N HIS A 193 2.24 -5.31 -4.79
CA HIS A 193 3.57 -4.98 -5.27
C HIS A 193 4.34 -6.23 -5.71
N ARG A 194 5.28 -6.08 -6.64
CA ARG A 194 6.36 -7.05 -6.85
C ARG A 194 7.47 -6.87 -5.81
N ARG A 195 7.97 -7.97 -5.26
CA ARG A 195 9.06 -7.93 -4.27
C ARG A 195 10.34 -7.29 -4.81
N TYR A 196 10.78 -7.64 -6.01
CA TYR A 196 11.99 -7.04 -6.60
C TYR A 196 11.86 -5.52 -6.84
N ALA A 197 10.65 -5.02 -7.07
CA ALA A 197 10.40 -3.58 -7.23
C ALA A 197 10.56 -2.83 -5.90
N ILE A 198 10.07 -3.39 -4.78
CA ILE A 198 10.34 -2.84 -3.44
C ILE A 198 11.83 -2.96 -3.06
N TYR A 199 12.53 -3.97 -3.59
CA TYR A 199 13.99 -4.08 -3.48
C TYR A 199 14.77 -3.08 -4.35
N GLY A 200 14.09 -2.26 -5.17
CA GLY A 200 14.68 -1.20 -5.98
C GLY A 200 15.23 -1.65 -7.34
N PHE A 201 14.86 -2.84 -7.83
CA PHE A 201 15.33 -3.35 -9.12
C PHE A 201 14.37 -3.06 -10.27
N TYR A 202 14.95 -2.74 -11.43
CA TYR A 202 14.20 -2.49 -12.67
C TYR A 202 14.07 -3.79 -13.49
N PRO A 203 12.99 -3.98 -14.28
CA PRO A 203 12.76 -5.22 -15.05
C PRO A 203 13.93 -5.66 -15.95
N ASN A 204 14.73 -4.71 -16.45
CA ASN A 204 15.83 -4.96 -17.38
C ASN A 204 17.19 -5.18 -16.71
N GLU A 205 17.35 -4.92 -15.41
CA GLU A 205 18.64 -5.12 -14.71
C GLU A 205 19.01 -6.60 -14.52
N ARG A 206 18.04 -7.50 -14.66
CA ARG A 206 18.14 -8.96 -14.50
C ARG A 206 19.30 -9.61 -15.27
N GLN A 207 19.89 -8.92 -16.25
CA GLN A 207 20.94 -9.44 -17.13
C GLN A 207 22.38 -9.04 -16.72
N HIS A 208 22.57 -8.04 -15.84
CA HIS A 208 23.88 -7.45 -15.58
C HIS A 208 24.52 -7.90 -14.24
N GLY A 209 24.66 -9.22 -14.08
CA GLY A 209 25.28 -9.85 -12.91
C GLY A 209 26.78 -9.60 -12.78
N LYS A 210 27.18 -8.42 -12.28
CA LYS A 210 28.58 -8.12 -11.89
C LYS A 210 28.97 -8.98 -10.67
N LYS A 211 29.78 -10.02 -10.87
CA LYS A 211 30.32 -10.85 -9.76
C LYS A 211 31.65 -10.30 -9.24
N GLY A 212 31.85 -10.33 -7.92
CA GLY A 212 33.10 -9.95 -7.24
C GLY A 212 32.90 -8.97 -6.08
N LYS A 213 33.96 -8.75 -5.28
CA LYS A 213 33.93 -8.03 -3.98
C LYS A 213 33.22 -6.67 -3.95
N LEU A 214 33.16 -5.96 -5.09
CA LEU A 214 32.44 -4.69 -5.20
C LEU A 214 30.91 -4.89 -5.15
N ALA A 215 30.39 -5.98 -5.73
CA ALA A 215 28.98 -6.32 -5.71
C ALA A 215 28.52 -6.76 -4.31
N ASP A 216 29.34 -7.51 -3.59
CA ASP A 216 29.05 -7.93 -2.20
C ASP A 216 28.85 -6.69 -1.30
N LYS A 217 29.72 -5.68 -1.46
CA LYS A 217 29.60 -4.39 -0.74
C LYS A 217 28.33 -3.62 -1.13
N ILE A 218 27.94 -3.63 -2.41
CA ILE A 218 26.69 -3.02 -2.89
C ILE A 218 25.48 -3.76 -2.30
N LEU A 219 25.47 -5.09 -2.28
CA LEU A 219 24.38 -5.90 -1.70
C LEU A 219 24.24 -5.65 -0.19
N ILE A 220 25.34 -5.59 0.56
CA ILE A 220 25.31 -5.25 1.99
C ILE A 220 24.75 -3.82 2.20
N GLN A 221 25.14 -2.85 1.37
CA GLN A 221 24.57 -1.50 1.43
C GLN A 221 23.06 -1.48 1.05
N GLN A 222 22.65 -2.33 0.09
CA GLN A 222 21.29 -2.38 -0.45
C GLN A 222 20.30 -3.17 0.43
N PHE A 223 20.77 -4.14 1.22
CA PHE A 223 19.92 -5.07 2.00
C PHE A 223 20.23 -5.14 3.50
N GLY A 224 21.39 -4.65 3.95
CA GLY A 224 21.89 -4.80 5.31
C GLY A 224 22.83 -6.00 5.48
N SER A 225 23.20 -6.33 6.72
CA SER A 225 24.26 -7.30 7.03
C SER A 225 23.85 -8.77 7.07
N SER A 226 22.55 -9.10 6.94
CA SER A 226 22.09 -10.49 6.96
C SER A 226 22.39 -11.21 5.63
N ASN A 227 23.35 -12.14 5.66
CA ASN A 227 23.71 -12.97 4.51
C ASN A 227 22.52 -13.80 3.99
N GLU A 228 21.70 -14.37 4.88
CA GLU A 228 20.52 -15.14 4.47
C GLU A 228 19.45 -14.26 3.82
N PHE A 229 19.26 -13.03 4.31
CA PHE A 229 18.36 -12.08 3.66
C PHE A 229 18.89 -11.63 2.29
N ILE A 230 20.21 -11.45 2.13
CA ILE A 230 20.83 -11.18 0.81
C ILE A 230 20.58 -12.36 -0.14
N LYS A 231 20.90 -13.61 0.24
CA LYS A 231 20.67 -14.82 -0.58
C LYS A 231 19.20 -14.97 -0.98
N SER A 232 18.30 -14.75 -0.03
CA SER A 232 16.85 -14.86 -0.26
C SER A 232 16.37 -13.75 -1.21
N ALA A 233 16.88 -12.53 -1.06
CA ALA A 233 16.58 -11.43 -1.97
C ALA A 233 17.10 -11.68 -3.40
N THR A 234 18.31 -12.22 -3.56
CA THR A 234 18.89 -12.51 -4.89
C THR A 234 18.13 -13.64 -5.61
N LYS A 235 17.64 -14.67 -4.91
CA LYS A 235 16.83 -15.75 -5.52
C LYS A 235 15.61 -15.20 -6.29
N VAL A 236 14.96 -14.16 -5.76
CA VAL A 236 13.80 -13.49 -6.40
C VAL A 236 14.20 -12.56 -7.55
N MET A 237 15.44 -12.08 -7.61
CA MET A 237 15.96 -11.32 -8.75
C MET A 237 16.25 -12.24 -9.95
N GLU A 238 16.98 -13.31 -9.69
CA GLU A 238 17.44 -14.28 -10.70
C GLU A 238 16.26 -15.01 -11.34
N GLY A 239 15.12 -15.09 -10.63
CA GLY A 239 13.89 -15.68 -11.15
C GLY A 239 13.99 -17.19 -11.32
N SER A 240 14.88 -17.84 -10.56
CA SER A 240 14.91 -19.30 -10.43
C SER A 240 13.52 -19.80 -10.09
N ASP A 241 13.12 -20.95 -10.64
CA ASP A 241 11.86 -21.58 -10.29
C ASP A 241 11.69 -21.66 -8.77
N HIS A 242 10.48 -21.37 -8.29
CA HIS A 242 10.13 -21.50 -6.88
C HIS A 242 10.09 -22.98 -6.51
N SER A 243 11.27 -23.57 -6.30
CA SER A 243 11.41 -24.89 -5.71
C SER A 243 10.72 -24.87 -4.35
N THR A 244 9.61 -25.59 -4.24
CA THR A 244 8.85 -25.79 -3.00
C THR A 244 9.58 -26.78 -2.09
N ASN A 245 10.88 -26.55 -1.90
CA ASN A 245 11.56 -27.01 -0.70
C ASN A 245 10.84 -26.30 0.45
N GLU A 246 10.21 -27.07 1.32
CA GLU A 246 9.43 -26.52 2.43
C GLU A 246 10.36 -25.76 3.37
N ILE A 247 10.39 -24.44 3.20
CA ILE A 247 11.01 -23.51 4.15
C ILE A 247 10.12 -23.54 5.37
N SER A 248 10.39 -24.49 6.28
CA SER A 248 9.79 -24.51 7.60
C SER A 248 10.14 -23.17 8.26
N SER A 249 9.11 -22.34 8.45
CA SER A 249 9.29 -20.92 8.82
C SER A 249 9.93 -20.73 10.20
N SER A 250 9.93 -21.79 11.02
CA SER A 250 10.69 -21.96 12.25
C SER A 250 12.20 -21.72 12.08
N ASN A 251 12.80 -22.24 10.99
CA ASN A 251 14.24 -22.21 10.73
C ASN A 251 14.80 -20.81 10.45
N PHE A 252 13.94 -19.79 10.35
CA PHE A 252 14.32 -18.40 10.06
C PHE A 252 13.83 -17.40 11.13
N ILE A 253 13.36 -17.88 12.29
CA ILE A 253 12.85 -17.00 13.36
C ILE A 253 13.97 -16.12 13.95
N GLU A 254 15.17 -16.66 14.15
CA GLU A 254 16.29 -15.89 14.70
C GLU A 254 16.77 -14.81 13.72
N GLU A 255 16.91 -15.13 12.43
CA GLU A 255 17.24 -14.17 11.39
C GLU A 255 16.13 -13.12 11.21
N ALA A 256 14.86 -13.52 11.30
CA ALA A 256 13.71 -12.61 11.25
C ALA A 256 13.73 -11.61 12.43
N ILE A 257 14.08 -12.06 13.62
CA ILE A 257 14.33 -11.20 14.79
C ILE A 257 15.50 -10.25 14.52
N GLN A 258 16.63 -10.75 13.98
CA GLN A 258 17.81 -9.92 13.66
C GLN A 258 17.53 -8.82 12.63
N VAL A 259 16.82 -9.10 11.53
CA VAL A 259 16.48 -8.08 10.52
C VAL A 259 15.37 -7.11 10.96
N SER A 260 14.70 -7.42 12.08
CA SER A 260 13.67 -6.57 12.71
C SER A 260 14.25 -5.53 13.69
N ASN A 261 15.54 -5.64 14.04
CA ASN A 261 16.19 -4.79 15.03
C ASN A 261 16.34 -3.33 14.57
N CYS A 262 16.28 -2.39 15.52
CA CYS A 262 16.16 -0.96 15.23
C CYS A 262 17.43 -0.36 14.60
N GLY A 263 18.60 -0.97 14.83
CA GLY A 263 19.86 -0.60 14.18
C GLY A 263 20.03 -1.13 12.75
N TYR A 264 19.20 -2.08 12.28
CA TYR A 264 19.46 -2.80 11.03
C TYR A 264 19.44 -1.91 9.77
N GLU A 265 18.70 -0.79 9.79
CA GLU A 265 18.65 0.15 8.65
C GLU A 265 19.86 1.10 8.61
N TYR A 266 20.66 1.18 9.68
CA TYR A 266 21.77 2.12 9.79
C TYR A 266 22.90 1.77 8.79
N GLY A 267 23.41 2.78 8.09
CA GLY A 267 24.40 2.61 7.02
C GLY A 267 23.87 2.01 5.70
N THR A 268 22.60 1.57 5.65
CA THR A 268 22.00 0.95 4.45
C THR A 268 21.22 1.97 3.59
N CYS A 269 20.74 1.51 2.43
CA CYS A 269 19.79 2.25 1.59
C CYS A 269 18.35 2.27 2.13
N TRP A 270 17.99 1.42 3.10
CA TRP A 270 16.63 1.39 3.69
C TRP A 270 16.25 2.77 4.25
N GLY A 271 15.02 3.22 3.98
CA GLY A 271 14.49 4.52 4.39
C GLY A 271 15.09 5.75 3.70
N LYS A 272 16.30 5.67 3.13
CA LYS A 272 17.04 6.81 2.54
C LYS A 272 16.86 6.93 1.02
N GLN A 273 17.17 5.85 0.31
CA GLN A 273 17.00 5.68 -1.14
C GLN A 273 15.95 4.58 -1.43
N LYS A 274 15.73 3.72 -0.43
CA LYS A 274 14.57 2.84 -0.29
C LYS A 274 13.69 3.32 0.88
N ARG A 275 13.29 4.58 0.86
CA ARG A 275 11.92 4.90 1.26
C ARG A 275 10.98 4.18 0.27
N LEU A 276 9.67 4.13 0.54
CA LEU A 276 8.76 3.98 -0.59
C LEU A 276 8.74 5.32 -1.36
N GLU A 277 9.77 5.51 -2.20
CA GLU A 277 9.85 6.59 -3.19
C GLU A 277 9.04 6.25 -4.46
N ILE A 278 8.23 5.20 -4.39
CA ILE A 278 6.93 5.17 -5.08
C ILE A 278 6.09 6.30 -4.46
N GLY A 279 6.23 7.52 -4.99
CA GLY A 279 5.70 8.75 -4.42
C GLY A 279 4.25 8.62 -3.98
N ALA A 280 4.02 8.74 -2.67
CA ALA A 280 2.71 8.59 -2.05
C ALA A 280 1.89 9.87 -2.19
N TYR A 281 0.59 9.74 -2.49
CA TYR A 281 -0.51 10.63 -2.05
C TYR A 281 -1.91 10.01 -2.38
N TYR A 282 -2.40 9.11 -1.51
CA TYR A 282 -3.82 8.71 -1.24
C TYR A 282 -4.87 8.56 -2.40
N ALA A 283 -5.46 7.36 -2.63
CA ALA A 283 -6.71 7.18 -3.43
C ALA A 283 -7.51 5.82 -3.36
N GLY A 284 -8.80 5.79 -3.81
CA GLY A 284 -9.83 4.82 -3.34
C GLY A 284 -11.01 4.16 -4.17
N SER A 285 -11.78 4.68 -5.13
CA SER A 285 -13.04 3.97 -5.54
C SER A 285 -12.89 2.58 -6.23
N ASN A 286 -13.29 1.49 -5.54
CA ASN A 286 -13.31 0.09 -6.01
C ASN A 286 -13.89 -0.06 -7.42
N ARG A 287 -13.04 -0.38 -8.40
CA ARG A 287 -13.34 -1.35 -9.47
C ARG A 287 -12.03 -2.04 -9.83
N VAL A 288 -12.05 -3.34 -10.11
CA VAL A 288 -10.83 -4.10 -10.44
C VAL A 288 -10.43 -3.91 -11.90
N TYR A 289 -10.15 -2.67 -12.26
CA TYR A 289 -9.18 -2.40 -13.30
C TYR A 289 -7.81 -2.61 -12.66
N GLY A 290 -7.02 -3.59 -13.11
CA GLY A 290 -5.64 -3.73 -12.64
C GLY A 290 -4.77 -2.65 -13.27
N LEU A 291 -4.77 -1.47 -12.67
CA LEU A 291 -4.20 -0.27 -13.24
C LEU A 291 -2.67 -0.29 -13.08
N ARG A 292 -2.01 -0.50 -14.21
CA ARG A 292 -0.59 -0.84 -14.33
C ARG A 292 0.29 0.39 -14.22
N SER A 293 1.11 0.43 -13.17
CA SER A 293 2.31 1.27 -13.15
C SER A 293 3.39 0.66 -14.05
N ARG A 294 3.57 1.22 -15.26
CA ARG A 294 4.68 0.92 -16.18
C ARG A 294 5.90 1.74 -15.78
N ARG A 295 7.06 1.08 -15.68
CA ARG A 295 8.37 1.69 -15.42
C ARG A 295 8.45 2.46 -14.09
N ILE A 296 9.24 1.89 -13.17
CA ILE A 296 9.96 2.67 -12.16
C ILE A 296 10.95 3.57 -12.94
N THR A 297 11.04 4.85 -12.62
CA THR A 297 12.05 5.76 -13.19
C THR A 297 13.40 5.61 -12.51
N ASP A 298 14.45 5.48 -13.30
CA ASP A 298 15.84 5.39 -12.84
C ASP A 298 16.44 6.79 -12.72
N TYR A 299 16.89 7.15 -11.51
CA TYR A 299 17.49 8.47 -11.24
C TYR A 299 18.88 8.64 -11.88
N ASN A 300 19.53 7.55 -12.31
CA ASN A 300 20.89 7.55 -12.85
C ASN A 300 20.94 7.37 -14.38
N ASP A 301 19.80 7.16 -15.04
CA ASP A 301 19.73 6.96 -16.49
C ASP A 301 18.73 7.93 -17.15
N PRO A 302 19.22 9.05 -17.72
CA PRO A 302 18.39 10.06 -18.37
C PRO A 302 17.72 9.57 -19.67
N THR A 303 17.93 8.32 -20.10
CA THR A 303 17.16 7.72 -21.22
C THR A 303 15.87 7.04 -20.77
N LYS A 304 15.66 6.83 -19.46
CA LYS A 304 14.49 6.14 -18.88
C LYS A 304 13.41 7.10 -18.32
N GLU A 305 13.24 8.27 -18.93
CA GLU A 305 12.34 9.32 -18.41
C GLU A 305 10.88 8.88 -18.23
N MET A 306 10.20 9.51 -17.26
CA MET A 306 8.75 9.47 -17.14
C MET A 306 8.11 10.15 -18.35
N GLY A 307 7.19 9.47 -19.03
CA GLY A 307 6.62 9.99 -20.28
C GLY A 307 5.93 11.35 -20.05
N PHE A 308 6.20 12.35 -20.89
CA PHE A 308 5.81 13.76 -20.68
C PHE A 308 4.39 13.99 -20.13
N ARG A 309 3.38 13.27 -20.66
CA ARG A 309 1.98 13.36 -20.17
C ARG A 309 1.82 12.87 -18.72
N ALA A 310 2.53 11.81 -18.33
CA ALA A 310 2.61 11.39 -16.92
C ALA A 310 3.37 12.43 -16.09
N GLY A 311 4.48 12.96 -16.62
CA GLY A 311 5.22 14.11 -16.06
C GLY A 311 4.29 15.26 -15.66
N LEU A 312 3.47 15.73 -16.59
CA LEU A 312 2.44 16.74 -16.35
C LEU A 312 1.41 16.31 -15.29
N SER A 313 0.92 15.07 -15.30
CA SER A 313 -0.06 14.62 -14.31
C SER A 313 0.49 14.53 -12.88
N TYR A 314 1.75 14.13 -12.71
CA TYR A 314 2.41 14.14 -11.40
C TYR A 314 2.71 15.57 -10.95
N CYS A 315 3.21 16.42 -11.84
CA CYS A 315 3.40 17.86 -11.59
C CYS A 315 2.09 18.55 -11.16
N TRP A 316 0.97 18.19 -11.80
CA TRP A 316 -0.35 18.73 -11.46
C TRP A 316 -0.86 18.28 -10.08
N LEU A 317 -0.67 17.00 -9.71
CA LEU A 317 -0.98 16.52 -8.36
C LEU A 317 -0.11 17.19 -7.29
N THR A 318 1.22 17.22 -7.48
CA THR A 318 2.14 17.77 -6.47
C THR A 318 1.96 19.27 -6.24
N ASN A 319 1.56 20.01 -7.28
CA ASN A 319 1.28 21.44 -7.18
C ASN A 319 -0.19 21.77 -6.83
N TRP A 320 -1.06 20.77 -6.57
CA TRP A 320 -2.47 21.02 -6.25
C TRP A 320 -2.62 21.95 -5.05
N GLY A 321 -1.86 21.72 -3.96
CA GLY A 321 -1.93 22.54 -2.75
C GLY A 321 -1.68 24.04 -2.99
N LEU A 322 -0.86 24.40 -3.99
CA LEU A 322 -0.57 25.81 -4.33
C LEU A 322 -1.78 26.54 -4.94
N ARG A 323 -2.76 25.81 -5.49
CA ARG A 323 -4.00 26.41 -6.05
C ARG A 323 -4.78 27.19 -5.02
N SER A 324 -4.80 26.71 -3.77
CA SER A 324 -5.51 27.34 -2.65
C SER A 324 -5.11 28.81 -2.46
N VAL A 325 -3.83 29.16 -2.68
CA VAL A 325 -3.34 30.55 -2.59
C VAL A 325 -4.00 31.45 -3.63
N PHE A 326 -4.12 30.98 -4.87
CA PHE A 326 -4.76 31.72 -5.97
C PHE A 326 -6.29 31.77 -5.81
N GLU A 327 -6.91 30.67 -5.38
CA GLU A 327 -8.35 30.56 -5.15
C GLU A 327 -8.81 31.50 -4.02
N VAL A 328 -8.11 31.51 -2.88
CA VAL A 328 -8.34 32.46 -1.77
C VAL A 328 -8.10 33.90 -2.22
N SER A 329 -7.02 34.18 -2.96
CA SER A 329 -6.73 35.53 -3.47
C SER A 329 -7.85 36.03 -4.39
N TYR A 330 -8.35 35.18 -5.28
CA TYR A 330 -9.41 35.51 -6.23
C TYR A 330 -10.76 35.74 -5.52
N ALA A 331 -11.13 34.90 -4.55
CA ALA A 331 -12.32 35.08 -3.75
C ALA A 331 -12.28 36.38 -2.91
N ALA A 332 -11.13 36.66 -2.27
CA ALA A 332 -10.92 37.89 -1.51
C ALA A 332 -10.97 39.14 -2.40
N LEU A 333 -10.45 39.08 -3.62
CA LEU A 333 -10.47 40.19 -4.58
C LEU A 333 -11.90 40.61 -4.95
N VAL A 334 -12.82 39.65 -5.14
CA VAL A 334 -14.24 39.95 -5.39
C VAL A 334 -14.87 40.68 -4.19
N ALA A 335 -14.65 40.20 -2.97
CA ALA A 335 -15.17 40.83 -1.76
C ALA A 335 -14.59 42.24 -1.55
N TYR A 336 -13.27 42.40 -1.75
CA TYR A 336 -12.59 43.70 -1.70
C TYR A 336 -13.20 44.70 -2.68
N CYS A 337 -13.44 44.29 -3.94
CA CYS A 337 -13.99 45.18 -4.96
C CYS A 337 -15.43 45.62 -4.68
N ILE A 338 -16.26 44.77 -4.06
CA ILE A 338 -17.59 45.15 -3.56
C ILE A 338 -17.47 46.19 -2.45
N ILE A 339 -16.60 45.97 -1.47
CA ILE A 339 -16.43 46.86 -0.30
C ILE A 339 -15.81 48.22 -0.70
N ALA A 340 -14.81 48.21 -1.58
CA ALA A 340 -14.10 49.39 -2.04
C ALA A 340 -14.80 50.13 -3.21
N ASN A 341 -15.90 49.59 -3.74
CA ASN A 341 -16.59 50.08 -4.94
C ASN A 341 -15.64 50.24 -6.16
N THR A 342 -14.72 49.28 -6.32
CA THR A 342 -13.73 49.25 -7.42
C THR A 342 -14.04 48.13 -8.41
N SER A 343 -13.67 48.31 -9.69
CA SER A 343 -13.84 47.30 -10.73
C SER A 343 -12.49 46.70 -11.13
N ILE A 344 -12.31 45.39 -10.91
CA ILE A 344 -11.11 44.62 -11.32
C ILE A 344 -10.88 44.75 -12.84
N PHE A 345 -11.96 44.59 -13.60
CA PHE A 345 -11.96 44.65 -15.06
C PHE A 345 -12.39 46.05 -15.52
N PRO A 346 -11.88 46.53 -16.66
CA PRO A 346 -12.38 47.76 -17.28
C PRO A 346 -13.90 47.69 -17.50
N LYS A 347 -14.60 48.81 -17.35
CA LYS A 347 -15.98 48.94 -17.81
C LYS A 347 -15.97 49.02 -19.34
N PHE A 348 -16.08 47.86 -19.99
CA PHE A 348 -16.09 47.77 -21.44
C PHE A 348 -17.38 48.36 -22.02
N ASP A 349 -17.22 49.19 -23.06
CA ASP A 349 -18.33 49.58 -23.92
C ASP A 349 -18.92 48.38 -24.67
N LYS A 350 -20.15 48.54 -25.17
CA LYS A 350 -21.02 47.46 -25.67
C LYS A 350 -20.44 46.60 -26.81
N THR A 351 -19.32 46.97 -27.40
CA THR A 351 -18.69 46.34 -28.56
C THR A 351 -18.20 44.91 -28.28
N THR A 352 -17.69 44.62 -27.07
CA THR A 352 -17.00 43.34 -26.78
C THR A 352 -17.94 42.12 -26.75
N TYR A 353 -19.26 42.32 -26.60
CA TYR A 353 -20.25 41.22 -26.70
C TYR A 353 -20.43 40.67 -28.13
N LYS A 354 -19.79 41.27 -29.14
CA LYS A 354 -19.72 40.74 -30.52
C LYS A 354 -18.44 39.92 -30.76
N ILE A 355 -18.21 38.88 -29.96
CA ILE A 355 -17.27 37.80 -30.30
C ILE A 355 -18.03 36.48 -30.23
N ASN A 356 -17.96 35.70 -31.32
CA ASN A 356 -18.67 34.43 -31.54
C ASN A 356 -20.20 34.51 -31.46
N GLY A 357 -20.81 35.08 -32.52
CA GLY A 357 -22.22 34.85 -32.78
C GLY A 357 -22.46 33.40 -33.20
N MET A 358 -23.05 32.60 -32.31
CA MET A 358 -23.54 31.25 -32.61
C MET A 358 -24.77 30.93 -31.74
N LEU A 359 -25.87 31.62 -32.05
CA LEU A 359 -27.27 31.34 -31.68
C LEU A 359 -28.13 31.68 -32.90
#